data_AF-A0AAE0GC20-F1
#
_entry.id   AF-A0AAE0GC20-F1
#
_cell.length_a   1.000
_cell.length_b   1.000
_cell.length_c   1.000
_cell.angle_alpha   90.00
_cell.angle_beta   90.00
_cell.angle_gamma   90.00
#
_symmetry.space_group_name_H-M   'P 1'
#
loop_
_entity.id
_entity.type
_entity.pdbx_description
1 polymer ?
#
loop_
_entity_poly.entity_id
_entity_poly.type
_entity_poly.pdbx_seq_one_letter_code
_entity_poly.pdbx_strand_id
1 'polypeptide(L)'
;DDVVTEFEQQKDAEVEKELPKVDAPVMLPGWGAWAGAQKEPAFMKRAREKAEKEKVAAAKSRKDAGKKHVMISEKFDKKASKFHTTQVPFPFTSKEAFEASLRMPLGPDYNTDKSFRDMTRPKVLTNTGEIIQPIKFKESKTTLNEMKKASGAKRIKTK
;
A
#
# COMPACT_ATOMS: atom_id res chain seq x y z
N ASP A 1 -18.98 -36.29 17.55
CA ASP A 1 -18.69 -34.84 17.42
C ASP A 1 -17.32 -34.65 16.80
N ASP A 2 -17.25 -34.64 15.47
CA ASP A 2 -15.97 -34.51 14.76
C ASP A 2 -15.80 -33.09 14.18
N VAL A 3 -15.69 -32.14 15.11
CA VAL A 3 -15.63 -30.69 14.84
C VAL A 3 -14.47 -30.32 13.92
N VAL A 4 -13.40 -31.13 13.90
CA VAL A 4 -12.22 -30.91 13.05
C VAL A 4 -12.56 -31.16 11.59
N THR A 5 -13.25 -32.28 11.31
CA THR A 5 -13.63 -32.63 9.93
C THR A 5 -14.61 -31.63 9.33
N GLU A 6 -15.58 -31.16 10.11
CA GLU A 6 -16.52 -30.12 9.66
C GLU A 6 -15.80 -28.80 9.34
N PHE A 7 -14.79 -28.43 10.13
CA PHE A 7 -13.98 -27.24 9.89
C PHE A 7 -13.14 -27.37 8.60
N GLU A 8 -12.49 -28.51 8.38
CA GLU A 8 -11.70 -28.75 7.17
C GLU A 8 -12.59 -28.66 5.91
N GLN A 9 -13.76 -29.29 5.94
CA GLN A 9 -14.73 -29.21 4.84
C GLN A 9 -15.20 -27.78 4.57
N GLN A 10 -15.51 -27.00 5.61
CA GLN A 10 -15.89 -25.59 5.45
C GLN A 10 -14.74 -24.76 4.87
N LYS A 11 -13.50 -25.07 5.25
CA LYS A 11 -12.32 -24.34 4.81
C LYS A 11 -12.08 -24.59 3.33
N ASP A 12 -12.11 -25.84 2.91
CA ASP A 12 -11.96 -26.23 1.51
C ASP A 12 -13.07 -25.60 0.64
N ALA A 13 -14.32 -25.64 1.11
CA ALA A 13 -15.44 -25.03 0.42
C ALA A 13 -15.29 -23.50 0.25
N GLU A 14 -14.73 -22.79 1.24
CA GLU A 14 -14.51 -21.34 1.11
C GLU A 14 -13.30 -21.03 0.23
N VAL A 15 -12.25 -21.86 0.28
CA VAL A 15 -11.08 -21.75 -0.60
C VAL A 15 -11.51 -21.89 -2.06
N GLU A 16 -12.32 -22.90 -2.39
CA GLU A 16 -12.85 -23.13 -3.73
C GLU A 16 -13.70 -21.96 -4.27
N LYS A 17 -14.48 -21.29 -3.41
CA LYS A 17 -15.30 -20.14 -3.81
C LYS A 17 -14.47 -18.89 -4.11
N GLU A 18 -13.36 -18.69 -3.39
CA GLU A 18 -12.51 -17.50 -3.52
C GLU A 18 -11.42 -17.65 -4.59
N LEU A 19 -11.06 -18.88 -4.95
CA LEU A 19 -10.11 -19.14 -6.03
C LEU A 19 -10.57 -18.48 -7.34
N PRO A 20 -9.64 -17.89 -8.11
CA PRO A 20 -9.99 -17.31 -9.40
C PRO A 20 -10.55 -18.39 -10.31
N LYS A 21 -11.74 -18.13 -10.87
CA LYS A 21 -12.34 -18.98 -11.89
C LYS A 21 -11.53 -18.81 -13.18
N VAL A 22 -10.52 -19.65 -13.34
CA VAL A 22 -9.77 -19.72 -14.60
C VAL A 22 -10.62 -20.49 -15.59
N ASP A 23 -11.20 -19.78 -16.55
CA ASP A 23 -11.98 -20.36 -17.64
C ASP A 23 -11.05 -21.12 -18.58
N ALA A 24 -10.90 -22.42 -18.36
CA ALA A 24 -10.18 -23.29 -19.26
C ALA A 24 -11.05 -23.61 -20.48
N PRO A 25 -10.48 -23.69 -21.70
CA PRO A 25 -11.26 -24.04 -22.88
C PRO A 25 -11.79 -25.47 -22.75
N VAL A 26 -13.12 -25.57 -22.71
CA VAL A 26 -13.85 -26.84 -22.74
C VAL A 26 -14.23 -27.14 -24.18
N MET A 27 -13.95 -28.35 -24.64
CA MET A 27 -14.39 -28.79 -25.95
C MET A 27 -15.90 -29.06 -25.88
N LEU A 28 -16.70 -28.11 -26.34
CA LEU A 28 -18.14 -28.32 -26.50
C LEU A 28 -18.38 -29.35 -27.61
N PRO A 29 -19.23 -30.37 -27.41
CA PRO A 29 -19.54 -31.34 -28.45
C PRO A 29 -20.28 -30.62 -29.59
N GLY A 30 -19.63 -30.53 -30.76
CA GLY A 30 -20.21 -29.92 -31.96
C GLY A 30 -20.84 -30.96 -32.90
N TRP A 31 -21.36 -30.47 -34.04
CA TRP A 31 -21.95 -31.30 -35.13
C TRP A 31 -20.99 -32.37 -35.68
N GLY A 32 -19.69 -32.35 -35.35
CA GLY A 32 -18.71 -33.38 -35.75
C GLY A 32 -18.53 -34.53 -34.75
N ALA A 33 -19.12 -34.49 -33.56
CA ALA A 33 -18.88 -35.46 -32.48
C ALA A 33 -19.55 -36.84 -32.70
N TRP A 34 -20.54 -36.94 -33.59
CA TRP A 34 -21.23 -38.18 -33.96
C TRP A 34 -20.36 -39.15 -34.80
N ALA A 35 -19.31 -38.64 -35.46
CA ALA A 35 -18.39 -39.45 -36.25
C ALA A 35 -17.28 -40.15 -35.41
N GLY A 36 -17.38 -40.07 -34.07
CA GLY A 36 -16.41 -40.63 -33.12
C GLY A 36 -15.68 -39.56 -32.31
N ALA A 37 -15.05 -39.96 -31.21
CA ALA A 37 -14.37 -39.04 -30.29
C ALA A 37 -13.17 -38.35 -30.97
N GLN A 38 -13.31 -37.06 -31.30
CA GLN A 38 -12.18 -36.24 -31.76
C GLN A 38 -11.14 -36.08 -30.66
N LYS A 39 -9.86 -36.21 -31.03
CA LYS A 39 -8.75 -35.94 -30.13
C LYS A 39 -8.75 -34.45 -29.75
N GLU A 40 -8.75 -34.17 -28.45
CA GLU A 40 -8.61 -32.80 -27.97
C GLU A 40 -7.31 -32.17 -28.49
N PRO A 41 -7.36 -30.95 -29.04
CA PRO A 41 -6.19 -30.26 -29.55
C PRO A 41 -5.21 -29.93 -28.42
N ALA A 42 -3.91 -29.98 -28.74
CA ALA A 42 -2.84 -29.83 -27.75
C ALA A 42 -2.86 -28.48 -27.02
N PHE A 43 -3.34 -27.40 -27.66
CA PHE A 43 -3.46 -26.09 -27.02
C PHE A 43 -4.50 -26.10 -25.88
N MET A 44 -5.60 -26.85 -26.03
CA MET A 44 -6.62 -26.96 -24.98
C MET A 44 -6.10 -27.74 -23.77
N LYS A 45 -5.36 -28.83 -24.01
CA LYS A 45 -4.71 -29.59 -22.94
C LYS A 45 -3.72 -28.72 -22.16
N ARG A 46 -2.85 -27.99 -22.87
CA ARG A 46 -1.90 -27.05 -22.25
C ARG A 46 -2.60 -25.94 -21.47
N ALA A 47 -3.72 -25.42 -21.98
CA ALA A 47 -4.49 -24.39 -21.29
C ALA A 47 -5.12 -24.92 -20.00
N ARG A 48 -5.64 -26.17 -19.98
CA ARG A 48 -6.14 -26.83 -18.77
C ARG A 48 -5.04 -27.07 -17.74
N GLU A 49 -3.91 -27.62 -18.16
CA GLU A 49 -2.75 -27.81 -17.28
C GLU A 49 -2.26 -26.49 -16.68
N LYS A 50 -2.26 -25.41 -17.47
CA LYS A 50 -1.91 -24.08 -16.98
C LYS A 50 -2.92 -23.56 -15.95
N ALA A 51 -4.21 -23.69 -16.25
CA ALA A 51 -5.28 -23.29 -15.34
C ALA A 51 -5.24 -24.06 -14.01
N GLU A 52 -4.95 -25.37 -14.04
CA GLU A 52 -4.79 -26.19 -12.84
C GLU A 52 -3.57 -25.75 -12.02
N LYS A 53 -2.43 -25.49 -12.68
CA LYS A 53 -1.23 -24.95 -12.02
C LYS A 53 -1.50 -23.59 -11.38
N GLU A 54 -2.23 -22.71 -12.06
CA GLU A 54 -2.61 -21.39 -11.54
C GLU A 54 -3.56 -21.52 -10.33
N LYS A 55 -4.52 -22.45 -10.35
CA LYS A 55 -5.39 -22.73 -9.20
C LYS A 55 -4.61 -23.24 -7.99
N VAL A 56 -3.69 -24.19 -8.20
CA VAL A 56 -2.85 -24.73 -7.12
C VAL A 56 -1.92 -23.65 -6.56
N ALA A 57 -1.32 -22.83 -7.44
CA ALA A 57 -0.50 -21.70 -7.02
C ALA A 57 -1.31 -20.67 -6.22
N ALA A 58 -2.52 -20.34 -6.67
CA ALA A 58 -3.42 -19.43 -5.97
C ALA A 58 -3.81 -19.96 -4.59
N ALA A 59 -4.18 -21.24 -4.47
CA ALA A 59 -4.49 -21.89 -3.20
C ALA A 59 -3.30 -21.83 -2.23
N LYS A 60 -2.07 -22.03 -2.72
CA LYS A 60 -0.84 -21.95 -1.93
C LYS A 60 -0.44 -20.52 -1.55
N SER A 61 -0.80 -19.54 -2.38
CA SER A 61 -0.47 -18.12 -2.16
C SER A 61 -1.33 -17.43 -1.10
N ARG A 62 -2.45 -18.06 -0.72
CA ARG A 62 -3.33 -17.56 0.34
C ARG A 62 -2.61 -17.46 1.68
N LYS A 63 -2.96 -16.46 2.48
CA LYS A 63 -2.39 -16.19 3.81
C LYS A 63 -2.70 -17.26 4.84
N ASP A 64 -3.76 -18.03 4.64
CA ASP A 64 -4.22 -19.09 5.54
C ASP A 64 -3.79 -20.50 5.12
N ALA A 65 -3.04 -20.65 4.02
CA ALA A 65 -2.57 -21.95 3.51
C ALA A 65 -1.69 -22.71 4.52
N GLY A 66 -0.87 -21.99 5.29
CA GLY A 66 -0.01 -22.58 6.33
C GLY A 66 -0.67 -22.76 7.70
N LYS A 67 -1.95 -22.39 7.86
CA LYS A 67 -2.63 -22.34 9.17
C LYS A 67 -3.72 -23.40 9.26
N LYS A 68 -3.64 -24.31 10.24
CA LYS A 68 -4.60 -25.42 10.38
C LYS A 68 -5.98 -25.00 10.88
N HIS A 69 -6.05 -24.05 11.82
CA HIS A 69 -7.29 -23.70 12.53
C HIS A 69 -7.83 -22.31 12.16
N VAL A 70 -7.40 -21.75 11.04
CA VAL A 70 -7.77 -20.40 10.62
C VAL A 70 -8.25 -20.42 9.18
N MET A 71 -9.39 -19.79 8.94
CA MET A 71 -9.92 -19.43 7.63
C MET A 71 -9.85 -17.91 7.50
N ILE A 72 -9.20 -17.39 6.45
CA ILE A 72 -9.11 -15.95 6.18
C ILE A 72 -9.79 -15.67 4.85
N SER A 73 -10.82 -14.82 4.84
CA SER A 73 -11.41 -14.33 3.60
C SER A 73 -10.51 -13.27 2.97
N GLU A 74 -10.08 -13.46 1.73
CA GLU A 74 -9.25 -12.49 0.99
C GLU A 74 -10.07 -11.59 0.05
N LYS A 75 -11.40 -11.58 0.22
CA LYS A 75 -12.33 -10.74 -0.55
C LYS A 75 -12.06 -9.25 -0.33
N PHE A 76 -11.98 -8.50 -1.43
CA PHE A 76 -11.85 -7.05 -1.39
C PHE A 76 -13.18 -6.38 -1.03
N ASP A 77 -13.22 -5.64 0.09
CA ASP A 77 -14.41 -4.91 0.50
C ASP A 77 -14.54 -3.57 -0.24
N LYS A 78 -15.51 -3.51 -1.16
CA LYS A 78 -15.85 -2.33 -1.96
C LYS A 78 -16.39 -1.18 -1.10
N LYS A 79 -16.99 -1.45 0.06
CA LYS A 79 -17.53 -0.42 0.95
C LYS A 79 -16.40 0.26 1.72
N ALA A 80 -15.50 -0.54 2.32
CA ALA A 80 -14.33 -0.03 3.03
C ALA A 80 -13.34 0.71 2.11
N SER A 81 -13.24 0.31 0.84
CA SER A 81 -12.33 0.94 -0.13
C SER A 81 -12.50 2.46 -0.25
N LYS A 82 -13.69 3.01 0.03
CA LYS A 82 -13.96 4.46 -0.04
C LYS A 82 -13.21 5.27 1.00
N PHE A 83 -12.88 4.66 2.14
CA PHE A 83 -12.19 5.30 3.25
C PHE A 83 -10.67 5.13 3.17
N HIS A 84 -10.18 4.40 2.18
CA HIS A 84 -8.76 4.22 1.93
C HIS A 84 -8.30 5.18 0.84
N THR A 85 -7.07 5.67 0.95
CA THR A 85 -6.49 6.50 -0.10
C THR A 85 -6.14 5.65 -1.31
N THR A 86 -6.54 6.09 -2.50
CA THR A 86 -6.25 5.39 -3.76
C THR A 86 -4.77 5.42 -4.12
N GLN A 87 -4.08 6.52 -3.83
CA GLN A 87 -2.66 6.73 -4.09
C GLN A 87 -2.03 7.50 -2.94
N VAL A 88 -0.73 7.33 -2.73
CA VAL A 88 0.01 8.02 -1.67
C VAL A 88 0.09 9.53 -2.00
N PRO A 89 -0.32 10.42 -1.08
CA PRO A 89 -0.27 11.86 -1.34
C PRO A 89 1.16 12.41 -1.28
N PHE A 90 1.44 13.44 -2.08
CA PHE A 90 2.63 14.27 -1.93
C PHE A 90 2.64 14.88 -0.51
N PRO A 91 3.76 14.92 0.24
CA PRO A 91 5.17 14.74 -0.14
C PRO A 91 5.74 13.32 0.08
N PHE A 92 4.90 12.32 0.38
CA PHE A 92 5.40 10.99 0.73
C PHE A 92 5.75 10.17 -0.53
N THR A 93 6.84 9.41 -0.45
CA THR A 93 7.30 8.50 -1.52
C THR A 93 6.86 7.06 -1.30
N SER A 94 6.64 6.66 -0.04
CA SER A 94 6.23 5.30 0.35
C SER A 94 4.89 5.32 1.08
N LYS A 95 4.07 4.28 0.84
CA LYS A 95 2.82 4.04 1.55
C LYS A 95 3.04 3.87 3.06
N GLU A 96 4.10 3.17 3.43
CA GLU A 96 4.44 2.93 4.84
C GLU A 96 4.75 4.23 5.57
N ALA A 97 5.46 5.16 4.92
CA ALA A 97 5.77 6.47 5.49
C ALA A 97 4.50 7.31 5.72
N PHE A 98 3.56 7.26 4.77
CA PHE A 98 2.28 7.94 4.90
C PHE A 98 1.43 7.34 6.04
N GLU A 99 1.27 6.02 6.09
CA GLU A 99 0.50 5.35 7.14
C GLU A 99 1.13 5.54 8.52
N ALA A 100 2.46 5.53 8.62
CA ALA A 100 3.18 5.83 9.85
C ALA A 100 2.93 7.26 10.35
N SER A 101 2.81 8.23 9.42
CA SER A 101 2.53 9.62 9.78
C SER A 101 1.12 9.82 10.37
N LEU A 102 0.15 8.98 10.01
CA LEU A 102 -1.23 9.04 10.47
C LEU A 102 -1.52 8.15 11.68
N ARG A 103 -0.51 7.42 12.18
CA ARG A 103 -0.70 6.40 13.23
C ARG A 103 -1.22 6.95 14.55
N MET A 104 -0.91 8.21 14.87
CA MET A 104 -1.30 8.84 16.14
C MET A 104 -2.57 9.67 15.97
N PRO A 105 -3.62 9.43 16.78
CA PRO A 105 -4.82 10.27 16.75
C PRO A 105 -4.52 11.67 17.31
N LEU A 106 -5.12 12.71 16.72
CA LEU A 106 -4.94 14.10 17.15
C LEU A 106 -6.00 14.59 18.15
N GLY A 107 -7.00 13.76 18.50
CA GLY A 107 -8.11 14.19 19.35
C GLY A 107 -7.72 14.43 20.82
N PRO A 108 -8.46 15.26 21.56
CA PRO A 108 -8.24 15.48 23.00
C PRO A 108 -8.58 14.24 23.83
N ASP A 109 -9.43 13.34 23.34
CA ASP A 109 -9.79 12.10 24.06
C ASP A 109 -8.62 11.10 24.14
N TYR A 110 -7.66 11.20 23.22
CA TYR A 110 -6.54 10.26 23.09
C TYR A 110 -5.20 10.84 23.60
N ASN A 111 -5.15 12.14 23.88
CA ASN A 111 -3.93 12.85 24.24
C ASN A 111 -4.13 13.73 25.47
N THR A 112 -3.06 14.07 26.17
CA THR A 112 -3.14 15.10 27.23
C THR A 112 -3.43 16.48 26.64
N ASP A 113 -4.06 17.36 27.42
CA ASP A 113 -4.39 18.73 26.96
C ASP A 113 -3.18 19.48 26.40
N LYS A 114 -2.02 19.35 27.06
CA LYS A 114 -0.78 19.96 26.60
C LYS A 114 -0.36 19.42 25.23
N SER A 115 -0.30 18.10 25.08
CA SER A 115 0.09 17.45 23.82
C SER A 115 -0.88 17.80 22.68
N PHE A 116 -2.18 17.82 22.97
CA PHE A 116 -3.21 18.21 22.01
C PHE A 116 -2.96 19.64 21.49
N ARG A 117 -2.80 20.60 22.41
CA ARG A 117 -2.55 22.01 22.08
C ARG A 117 -1.26 22.21 21.29
N ASP A 118 -0.21 21.47 21.62
CA ASP A 118 1.07 21.52 20.91
C ASP A 118 0.95 20.95 19.49
N MET A 119 0.22 19.85 19.29
CA MET A 119 0.05 19.20 17.97
C MET A 119 -0.88 19.97 17.02
N THR A 120 -1.94 20.60 17.55
CA THR A 120 -2.89 21.37 16.72
C THR A 120 -2.45 22.81 16.48
N ARG A 121 -1.33 23.24 17.05
CA ARG A 121 -0.84 24.62 16.89
C ARG A 121 -0.43 24.87 15.43
N PRO A 122 -0.99 25.88 14.75
CA PRO A 122 -0.62 26.17 13.37
C PRO A 122 0.82 26.68 13.28
N LYS A 123 1.47 26.40 12.15
CA LYS A 123 2.87 26.79 11.90
C LYS A 123 3.07 28.31 11.89
N VAL A 124 2.07 29.05 11.42
CA VAL A 124 2.09 30.51 11.35
C VAL A 124 0.99 31.05 12.25
N LEU A 125 1.39 31.88 13.21
CA LEU A 125 0.49 32.60 14.10
C LEU A 125 0.66 34.09 13.83
N THR A 126 -0.43 34.76 13.50
CA THR A 126 -0.48 36.21 13.27
C THR A 126 -1.40 36.84 14.28
N ASN A 127 -0.98 37.95 14.87
CA ASN A 127 -1.84 38.74 15.74
C ASN A 127 -2.86 39.50 14.91
N THR A 128 -4.12 39.48 15.36
CA THR A 128 -5.18 40.27 14.72
C THR A 128 -5.00 41.75 15.01
N GLY A 129 -5.15 42.60 13.99
CA GLY A 129 -5.12 44.06 14.15
C GLY A 129 -3.73 44.69 14.08
N GLU A 130 -2.66 43.89 13.90
CA GLU A 130 -1.30 44.40 13.74
C GLU A 130 -0.82 44.25 12.28
N ILE A 131 -0.20 45.31 11.74
CA ILE A 131 0.36 45.28 10.39
C ILE A 131 1.66 44.47 10.40
N ILE A 132 1.71 43.38 9.62
CA ILE A 132 2.91 42.56 9.48
C ILE A 132 3.94 43.31 8.63
N GLN A 133 4.98 43.82 9.28
CA GLN A 133 6.09 44.46 8.58
C GLN A 133 6.97 43.42 7.86
N PRO A 134 7.55 43.76 6.70
CA PRO A 134 8.47 42.86 6.00
C PRO A 134 9.69 42.57 6.86
N ILE A 135 10.24 41.37 6.69
CA ILE A 135 11.44 40.93 7.41
C ILE A 135 12.61 41.84 6.99
N LYS A 136 13.24 42.49 7.96
CA LYS A 136 14.49 43.23 7.77
C LYS A 136 15.65 42.28 8.04
N PHE A 137 16.40 41.93 6.99
CA PHE A 137 17.61 41.12 7.14
C PHE A 137 18.70 41.94 7.84
N LYS A 138 19.21 41.43 8.96
CA LYS A 138 20.43 41.94 9.58
C LYS A 138 21.56 40.98 9.21
N GLU A 139 22.60 41.49 8.55
CA GLU A 139 23.76 40.66 8.24
C GLU A 139 24.34 40.06 9.53
N SER A 140 24.45 38.74 9.56
CA SER A 140 25.04 38.04 10.69
C SER A 140 26.54 38.36 10.76
N LYS A 141 27.10 38.52 11.97
CA LYS A 141 28.54 38.78 12.13
C LYS A 141 29.42 37.69 11.50
N THR A 142 28.87 36.49 11.31
CA THR A 142 29.51 35.34 10.68
C THR A 142 29.77 35.58 9.18
N THR A 143 28.76 36.04 8.43
CA THR A 143 28.89 36.34 6.98
C THR A 143 29.83 37.52 6.74
N LEU A 144 29.77 38.54 7.61
CA LEU A 144 30.66 39.70 7.58
C LEU A 144 32.14 39.33 7.82
N ASN A 145 32.41 38.38 8.73
CA ASN A 145 33.76 37.91 9.00
C ASN A 145 34.34 37.06 7.85
N GLU A 146 33.54 36.24 7.19
CA GLU A 146 33.95 35.48 6.00
C GLU A 146 34.25 36.38 4.80
N MET A 147 33.41 37.40 4.55
CA MET A 147 33.66 38.40 3.51
C MET A 147 34.95 39.20 3.77
N LYS A 148 35.23 39.57 5.03
CA LYS A 148 36.50 40.22 5.40
C LYS A 148 37.71 39.31 5.20
N LYS A 149 37.59 38.03 5.56
CA LYS A 149 38.65 37.02 5.36
C LYS A 149 38.93 36.77 3.89
N ALA A 150 37.90 36.76 3.03
CA ALA A 150 38.03 36.64 1.58
C ALA A 150 38.68 37.89 0.95
N SER A 151 38.41 39.09 1.46
CA SER A 151 39.02 40.33 0.97
C SER A 151 40.51 40.47 1.34
N GLY A 152 40.94 39.88 2.46
CA GLY A 152 42.33 39.91 2.94
C GLY A 152 43.30 38.97 2.22
N ALA A 153 42.82 38.02 1.41
CA ALA A 153 43.65 36.99 0.77
C ALA A 153 44.28 37.42 -0.59
N LYS A 154 44.01 38.63 -1.09
CA LYS A 154 44.58 39.12 -2.37
C LYS A 154 45.74 40.08 -2.15
N ARG A 155 46.94 39.55 -1.85
CA ARG A 155 48.21 40.27 -2.07
C ARG A 155 49.36 39.27 -2.24
N ILE A 156 49.40 38.65 -3.41
CA ILE A 156 50.57 37.89 -3.88
C ILE A 156 51.58 38.92 -4.38
N LYS A 157 52.72 39.06 -3.70
CA LYS A 157 53.86 39.88 -4.16
C LYS A 157 54.58 39.12 -5.28
N THR A 158 54.57 39.67 -6.49
CA THR A 158 55.47 39.27 -7.58
C THR A 158 56.88 39.80 -7.28
N LYS A 159 57.87 38.93 -7.53
CA LYS A 159 59.32 39.15 -7.32
C LYS A 159 59.87 40.29 -8.18
#